data_AF-G8IGW3-F1
#
_entry.id   AF-G8IGW3-F1
#
_cell.length_a   1.000
_cell.length_b   1.000
_cell.length_c   1.000
_cell.angle_alpha   90.00
_cell.angle_beta   90.00
_cell.angle_gamma   90.00
#
_symmetry.space_group_name_H-M   'P 1'
#
loop_
_entity.id
_entity.type
_entity.pdbx_description
1 polymer ?
#
loop_
_entity_poly.entity_id
_entity_poly.type
_entity_poly.pdbx_seq_one_letter_code
_entity_poly.pdbx_strand_id
1 'polypeptide(L)'
;KWLIIQELTKQEMILAATLMSLLSLLSLFFYLRLAYCSTITLPPHTTNHMKQWRTGKPTNILIAILATMSVILLPISPMILTII
;
A
#
# COMPACT_ATOMS: atom_id res chain seq x y z
N LYS A 1 3.71 -10.22 3.12
CA LYS A 1 2.57 -11.13 3.40
C LYS A 1 2.76 -12.49 2.73
N TRP A 2 3.05 -12.55 1.43
CA TRP A 2 3.31 -13.81 0.71
C TRP A 2 4.40 -14.68 1.37
N LEU A 3 5.56 -14.10 1.72
CA LEU A 3 6.64 -14.81 2.43
C LEU A 3 6.22 -15.41 3.79
N ILE A 4 5.34 -14.72 4.53
CA ILE A 4 4.87 -15.19 5.84
C ILE A 4 3.94 -16.39 5.67
N ILE A 5 3.08 -16.38 4.64
CA ILE A 5 2.23 -17.52 4.31
C ILE A 5 3.08 -18.71 3.88
N GLN A 6 4.11 -18.49 3.06
CA GLN A 6 5.01 -19.55 2.59
C GLN A 6 5.71 -20.25 3.77
N GLU A 7 6.19 -19.49 4.76
CA GLU A 7 6.85 -20.07 5.93
C GLU A 7 5.86 -20.75 6.89
N LEU A 8 4.65 -20.20 7.07
CA LEU A 8 3.59 -20.83 7.86
C LEU A 8 3.09 -22.14 7.23
N THR A 9 3.05 -22.23 5.90
CA THR A 9 2.70 -23.48 5.21
C THR A 9 3.78 -24.55 5.33
N LYS A 10 5.07 -24.18 5.39
CA LYS A 10 6.15 -25.14 5.69
C LYS A 10 6.05 -25.71 7.10
N GLN A 11 5.46 -24.97 8.04
CA GLN A 11 5.22 -25.39 9.42
C GLN A 11 3.86 -26.10 9.61
N GLU A 12 3.18 -26.51 8.52
CA GLU A 12 1.89 -27.22 8.52
C GLU A 12 0.72 -26.44 9.21
N MET A 13 0.90 -25.16 9.56
CA MET A 13 -0.12 -24.34 10.24
C MET A 13 -1.07 -23.64 9.26
N ILE A 14 -1.78 -24.43 8.45
CA ILE A 14 -2.65 -23.96 7.38
C ILE A 14 -3.78 -23.06 7.91
N LEU A 15 -4.37 -23.39 9.06
CA LEU A 15 -5.51 -22.65 9.63
C LEU A 15 -5.12 -21.24 10.10
N ALA A 16 -3.89 -21.05 10.60
CA ALA A 16 -3.37 -19.73 10.94
C ALA A 16 -3.12 -18.87 9.68
N ALA A 17 -2.59 -19.49 8.62
CA ALA A 17 -2.34 -18.81 7.35
C ALA A 17 -3.64 -18.33 6.68
N THR A 18 -4.72 -19.12 6.72
CA THR A 18 -6.02 -18.74 6.15
C THR A 18 -6.69 -17.60 6.93
N LEU A 19 -6.66 -17.65 8.27
CA LEU A 19 -7.15 -16.55 9.11
C LEU A 19 -6.39 -15.25 8.84
N MET A 20 -5.06 -15.28 8.77
CA MET A 20 -4.26 -14.10 8.41
C MET A 20 -4.59 -13.56 7.02
N SER A 21 -4.85 -14.43 6.05
CA SER A 21 -5.27 -14.03 4.70
C SER A 21 -6.63 -13.32 4.70
N LEU A 22 -7.61 -13.86 5.45
CA LEU A 22 -8.94 -13.25 5.60
C LEU A 22 -8.88 -11.87 6.26
N LEU A 23 -8.10 -11.71 7.32
CA LEU A 23 -7.88 -10.40 7.96
C LEU A 23 -7.23 -9.40 6.99
N SER A 24 -6.29 -9.88 6.15
CA SER A 24 -5.67 -9.05 5.11
C SER A 24 -6.69 -8.59 4.07
N LEU A 25 -7.59 -9.47 3.61
CA LEU A 25 -8.66 -9.09 2.68
C LEU A 25 -9.60 -8.02 3.28
N LEU A 26 -9.95 -8.16 4.56
CA LEU A 26 -10.80 -7.18 5.23
C LEU A 26 -10.17 -5.78 5.26
N SER A 27 -8.87 -5.70 5.55
CA SER A 27 -8.13 -4.43 5.48
C SER A 27 -8.09 -3.86 4.05
N LEU A 28 -7.98 -4.71 3.03
CA LEU A 28 -7.96 -4.30 1.63
C LEU A 28 -9.29 -3.67 1.19
N PHE A 29 -10.42 -4.21 1.65
CA PHE A 29 -11.74 -3.64 1.37
C PHE A 29 -11.87 -2.20 1.91
N PHE A 30 -11.31 -1.93 3.10
CA PHE A 30 -11.28 -0.58 3.67
C PHE A 30 -10.47 0.39 2.80
N TYR A 31 -9.28 -0.02 2.35
CA TYR A 31 -8.44 0.79 1.44
C TYR A 31 -9.13 1.07 0.10
N LEU A 32 -9.86 0.09 -0.45
CA LEU A 32 -10.55 0.24 -1.73
C LEU A 32 -11.68 1.28 -1.63
N ARG A 33 -12.45 1.29 -0.53
CA ARG A 33 -13.48 2.31 -0.29
C ARG A 33 -12.87 3.71 -0.13
N LEU A 34 -11.75 3.81 0.59
CA LEU A 34 -11.04 5.09 0.76
C LEU A 34 -10.53 5.62 -0.58
N ALA A 35 -9.86 4.76 -1.37
CA ALA A 35 -9.35 5.11 -2.69
C ALA A 35 -10.47 5.49 -3.67
N TYR A 36 -11.61 4.81 -3.59
CA TYR A 36 -12.79 5.13 -4.40
C TYR A 36 -13.28 6.56 -4.10
N CYS A 37 -13.43 6.90 -2.81
CA CYS A 37 -13.85 8.24 -2.40
C CYS A 37 -12.82 9.33 -2.73
N SER A 38 -11.51 9.04 -2.71
CA SER A 38 -10.46 10.05 -2.94
C SER A 38 -10.08 10.25 -4.40
N THR A 39 -10.18 9.21 -5.23
CA THR A 39 -9.57 9.19 -6.57
C THR A 39 -10.60 9.06 -7.70
N ILE A 40 -11.70 8.33 -7.47
CA ILE A 40 -12.66 7.95 -8.52
C ILE A 40 -13.90 8.85 -8.50
N THR A 41 -14.36 9.26 -7.32
CA THR A 41 -15.44 10.24 -7.19
C THR A 41 -14.84 11.59 -6.83
N LEU A 42 -14.65 12.49 -7.80
CA LEU A 42 -14.34 13.89 -7.51
C LEU A 42 -15.47 14.46 -6.63
N PRO A 43 -15.25 14.76 -5.34
CA PRO A 43 -16.24 15.49 -4.57
C PRO A 43 -16.41 16.87 -5.21
N PRO A 44 -17.58 17.51 -5.12
CA PRO A 44 -17.81 18.83 -5.69
C PRO A 44 -16.75 19.80 -5.17
N HIS A 45 -15.88 20.22 -6.07
CA HIS A 45 -14.71 21.01 -5.79
C HIS A 45 -15.16 22.41 -5.37
N THR A 46 -14.85 22.83 -4.14
CA THR A 46 -15.20 24.18 -3.68
C THR A 46 -14.35 25.22 -4.42
N THR A 47 -14.95 26.36 -4.73
CA THR A 47 -14.36 27.47 -5.54
C THR A 47 -13.06 28.05 -4.99
N ASN A 48 -12.63 27.68 -3.77
CA ASN A 48 -11.39 28.12 -3.14
C ASN A 48 -10.11 27.42 -3.64
N HIS A 49 -10.21 26.25 -4.28
CA HIS A 49 -9.03 25.53 -4.78
C HIS A 49 -8.30 26.26 -5.93
N MET A 50 -8.98 27.14 -6.66
CA MET A 50 -8.38 27.92 -7.74
C MET A 50 -7.28 28.88 -7.21
N LYS A 51 -7.34 29.25 -5.93
CA LYS A 51 -6.32 30.08 -5.26
C LYS A 51 -5.09 29.27 -4.80
N GLN A 52 -5.23 27.98 -4.52
CA GLN A 52 -4.12 27.09 -4.10
C GLN A 52 -3.26 26.61 -5.26
N TRP A 53 -3.76 26.64 -6.50
CA TRP A 53 -2.99 26.27 -7.70
C TRP A 53 -1.76 27.15 -7.93
N ARG A 54 -1.77 28.38 -7.37
CA ARG A 54 -0.71 29.37 -7.49
C ARG A 54 0.32 29.33 -6.34
N THR A 55 0.02 28.62 -5.25
CA THR A 55 0.94 28.45 -4.12
C THR A 55 1.72 27.14 -4.28
N GLY A 56 2.92 27.22 -4.86
CA GLY A 56 3.84 26.09 -4.95
C GLY A 56 4.37 25.72 -3.56
N LYS A 57 3.75 24.74 -2.91
CA LYS A 57 4.31 24.16 -1.68
C LYS A 57 5.56 23.36 -2.05
N PRO A 58 6.70 23.55 -1.39
CA PRO A 58 7.87 22.73 -1.64
C PRO A 58 7.55 21.29 -1.24
N THR A 59 7.62 20.38 -2.20
CA THR A 59 7.44 18.95 -1.98
C THR A 59 8.68 18.41 -1.26
N ASN A 60 8.47 17.69 -0.16
CA ASN A 60 9.58 17.13 0.60
C ASN A 60 10.18 15.95 -0.17
N ILE A 61 11.46 16.05 -0.55
CA ILE A 61 12.20 15.03 -1.32
C ILE A 61 12.14 13.67 -0.62
N LEU A 62 12.07 13.65 0.71
CA LEU A 62 11.91 12.44 1.51
C LEU A 62 10.67 11.62 1.10
N ILE A 63 9.56 12.27 0.74
CA ILE A 63 8.33 11.58 0.32
C ILE A 63 8.55 10.86 -1.01
N ALA A 64 9.28 11.48 -1.94
CA ALA A 64 9.62 10.85 -3.22
C ALA A 64 10.56 9.66 -3.04
N ILE A 65 11.55 9.78 -2.14
CA ILE A 65 12.45 8.67 -1.80
C ILE A 65 11.67 7.52 -1.14
N LEU A 66 10.81 7.81 -0.16
CA LEU A 66 9.98 6.79 0.49
C LEU A 66 9.03 6.09 -0.49
N ALA A 67 8.41 6.85 -1.40
CA ALA A 67 7.50 6.29 -2.41
C ALA A 67 8.24 5.40 -3.42
N THR A 68 9.39 5.85 -3.94
CA THR A 68 10.21 5.06 -4.87
C THR A 68 10.78 3.81 -4.21
N MET A 69 11.27 3.92 -2.98
CA MET A 69 11.72 2.77 -2.19
C MET A 69 10.61 1.74 -1.99
N SER A 70 9.37 2.18 -1.68
CA SER A 70 8.24 1.27 -1.52
C SER A 70 7.91 0.46 -2.79
N VAL A 71 8.12 1.04 -3.98
CA VAL A 71 7.84 0.36 -5.26
C VAL A 71 8.98 -0.58 -5.64
N ILE A 72 10.23 -0.13 -5.47
CA ILE A 72 11.43 -0.88 -5.85
C ILE A 72 11.68 -2.08 -4.92
N LEU A 73 11.16 -2.06 -3.68
CA LEU A 73 11.29 -3.19 -2.75
C LEU A 73 10.53 -4.45 -3.20
N LEU A 74 9.51 -4.31 -4.06
CA LEU A 74 8.70 -5.41 -4.56
C LEU A 74 9.50 -6.37 -5.49
N PRO A 75 10.22 -5.90 -6.52
CA PRO A 75 11.08 -6.73 -7.35
C PRO A 75 12.37 -7.22 -6.64
N ILE A 76 12.76 -6.62 -5.51
CA ILE A 76 13.91 -7.07 -4.70
C ILE A 76 13.55 -8.28 -3.80
N SER A 77 12.27 -8.60 -3.63
CA SER A 77 11.84 -9.73 -2.80
C SER A 77 12.50 -11.09 -3.12
N PRO A 78 12.75 -11.50 -4.38
CA PRO A 78 13.51 -12.73 -4.65
C PRO A 78 14.96 -12.67 -4.18
N MET A 79 15.62 -11.50 -4.25
CA MET A 79 17.01 -11.36 -3.77
C MET A 79 17.12 -11.50 -2.25
N ILE A 80 16.12 -11.01 -1.50
CA ILE A 80 16.08 -11.16 -0.04
C ILE A 80 15.84 -12.62 0.34
N LEU A 81 15.01 -13.34 -0.40
CA LEU A 81 14.74 -14.76 -0.15
C LEU A 81 15.96 -15.65 -0.41
N THR A 82 16.84 -15.27 -1.33
CA THR A 82 18.09 -16.03 -1.59
C THR A 82 19.21 -15.74 -0.59
N ILE A 83 19.11 -14.64 0.17
CA ILE A 83 20.11 -14.23 1.16
C ILE A 83 19.85 -14.83 2.55
N ILE A 84 18.61 -15.26 2.82
CA ILE A 84 18.18 -15.96 4.03
C ILE A 84 18.32 -17.47 3.80
#